data_AF-A0A0C3KWI3-F1
#
_entry.id   AF-A0A0C3KWI3-F1
#
_cell.length_a   1.000
_cell.length_b   1.000
_cell.length_c   1.000
_cell.angle_alpha   90.00
_cell.angle_beta   90.00
_cell.angle_gamma   90.00
#
_symmetry.space_group_name_H-M   'P 1'
#
loop_
_entity.id
_entity.type
_entity.pdbx_description
1 polymer ?
#
loop_
_entity_poly.entity_id
_entity_poly.type
_entity_poly.pdbx_seq_one_letter_code
_entity_poly.pdbx_strand_id
1 'polypeptide(L)'
;MNTEHTIFYLQMSSSLLQIAGWSILPDLLTRHTLSFVYQTVFKFIHRSPPLQGSPAYVRHYRYTYTAVVLGYLLYNFLAASTALPKNFYQLLDVRPDTGDNNELKMAFRAFARKYHPDRVGPQGEAYFIQVRDAFEALKDPVVRFAYDR
;
A
#
# COMPACT_ATOMS: atom_id res chain seq x y z
N MET A 1 1.06 34.12 -20.35
CA MET A 1 0.78 34.38 -18.92
C MET A 1 -0.49 33.69 -18.38
N ASN A 2 -1.36 33.06 -19.19
CA ASN A 2 -2.62 32.46 -18.71
C ASN A 2 -2.60 30.94 -18.44
N THR A 3 -1.53 30.23 -18.81
CA THR A 3 -1.46 28.75 -18.68
C THR A 3 -1.12 28.30 -17.26
N GLU A 4 -0.23 29.02 -16.57
CA GLU A 4 0.22 28.73 -15.19
C GLU A 4 -0.93 28.79 -14.18
N HIS A 5 -1.80 29.82 -14.27
CA HIS A 5 -2.95 29.97 -13.38
C HIS A 5 -3.96 28.82 -13.55
N THR A 6 -4.22 28.41 -14.79
CA THR A 6 -5.19 27.35 -15.09
C THR A 6 -4.69 25.98 -14.57
N ILE A 7 -3.39 25.71 -14.67
CA ILE A 7 -2.77 24.49 -14.10
C ILE A 7 -2.81 24.50 -12.57
N PHE A 8 -2.58 25.66 -11.94
CA PHE A 8 -2.68 25.78 -10.49
C PHE A 8 -4.09 25.49 -9.95
N TYR A 9 -5.15 25.97 -10.61
CA TYR A 9 -6.53 25.65 -10.23
C TYR A 9 -6.90 24.18 -10.46
N LEU A 10 -6.40 23.56 -11.53
CA LEU A 10 -6.60 22.13 -11.80
C LEU A 10 -5.86 21.25 -10.78
N GLN A 11 -4.67 21.65 -10.35
CA GLN A 11 -3.90 20.94 -9.32
C GLN A 11 -4.48 21.14 -7.91
N MET A 12 -4.98 22.33 -7.61
CA MET A 12 -5.66 22.62 -6.34
C MET A 12 -6.98 21.87 -6.21
N SER A 13 -7.79 21.85 -7.27
CA SER A 13 -9.09 21.15 -7.28
C SER A 13 -8.94 19.62 -7.18
N SER A 14 -7.94 19.03 -7.84
CA SER A 14 -7.62 17.61 -7.71
C SER A 14 -7.08 17.24 -6.32
N SER A 15 -6.28 18.10 -5.69
CA SER A 15 -5.81 17.92 -4.31
C SER A 15 -6.96 17.95 -3.31
N LEU A 16 -7.91 18.88 -3.46
CA LEU A 16 -9.11 18.96 -2.62
C LEU A 16 -10.04 17.76 -2.80
N LEU A 17 -10.19 17.26 -4.03
CA LEU A 17 -10.96 16.04 -4.32
C LEU A 17 -10.28 14.78 -3.76
N GLN A 18 -8.95 14.70 -3.76
CA GLN A 18 -8.22 13.63 -3.09
C GLN A 18 -8.43 13.68 -1.57
N ILE A 19 -8.33 14.85 -0.94
CA ILE A 19 -8.57 15.02 0.50
C ILE A 19 -10.03 14.65 0.86
N ALA A 20 -11.00 15.07 0.06
CA ALA A 20 -12.41 14.72 0.25
C ALA A 20 -12.68 13.22 -0.02
N GLY A 21 -11.98 12.61 -0.96
CA GLY A 21 -12.05 11.17 -1.22
C GLY A 21 -11.53 10.35 -0.04
N TRP A 22 -10.40 10.76 0.55
CA TRP A 22 -9.80 10.12 1.72
C TRP A 22 -10.57 10.34 3.02
N SER A 23 -11.50 11.30 3.09
CA SER A 23 -12.38 11.47 4.26
C SER A 23 -13.68 10.66 4.17
N ILE A 24 -14.12 10.26 2.97
CA ILE A 24 -15.39 9.55 2.74
C ILE A 24 -15.18 8.04 2.53
N LEU A 25 -14.07 7.64 1.89
CA LEU A 25 -13.72 6.24 1.65
C LEU A 25 -13.56 5.39 2.93
N PRO A 26 -12.91 5.88 4.01
CA PRO A 26 -12.74 5.10 5.24
C PRO A 26 -14.07 4.79 5.92
N ASP A 27 -15.02 5.73 5.92
CA ASP A 27 -16.33 5.56 6.56
C ASP A 27 -17.21 4.52 5.83
N LEU A 28 -17.16 4.49 4.49
CA LEU A 28 -17.88 3.51 3.67
C LEU A 28 -17.30 2.10 3.83
N LEU A 29 -15.98 1.99 3.81
CA LEU A 29 -15.27 0.73 4.03
C LEU A 29 -15.50 0.20 5.45
N THR A 30 -15.51 1.09 6.44
CA THR A 30 -15.78 0.74 7.85
C THR A 30 -17.20 0.18 8.01
N ARG A 31 -18.23 0.77 7.39
CA ARG A 31 -19.61 0.27 7.52
C ARG A 31 -19.83 -1.12 6.93
N HIS A 32 -19.18 -1.45 5.80
CA HIS A 32 -19.30 -2.76 5.17
C HIS A 32 -18.45 -3.84 5.86
N THR A 33 -17.23 -3.51 6.26
CA THR A 33 -16.33 -4.44 6.96
C THR A 33 -16.84 -4.78 8.36
N LEU A 34 -17.42 -3.81 9.08
CA LEU A 34 -17.97 -4.01 10.43
C LEU A 34 -19.15 -5.00 10.43
N SER A 35 -20.06 -4.91 9.45
CA SER A 35 -21.20 -5.83 9.33
C SER A 35 -20.76 -7.29 9.13
N PHE A 36 -19.74 -7.50 8.31
CA PHE A 36 -19.18 -8.83 8.04
C PHE A 36 -18.43 -9.41 9.25
N VAL A 37 -17.70 -8.56 9.98
CA VAL A 37 -16.98 -8.96 11.20
C VAL A 37 -17.96 -9.31 12.32
N TYR A 38 -19.03 -8.53 12.53
CA TYR A 38 -20.03 -8.82 13.56
C TYR A 38 -20.78 -10.13 13.30
N GLN A 39 -21.17 -10.42 12.05
CA GLN A 39 -21.90 -11.65 11.75
C GLN A 39 -21.03 -12.90 11.86
N THR A 40 -19.74 -12.80 11.51
CA THR A 40 -18.82 -13.94 11.50
C THR A 40 -18.24 -14.23 12.88
N VAL A 41 -17.84 -13.21 13.63
CA VAL A 41 -17.16 -13.39 14.92
C VAL A 41 -18.12 -13.72 16.06
N PHE A 42 -19.30 -13.10 16.13
CA PHE A 42 -20.25 -13.36 17.24
C PHE A 42 -21.00 -14.69 17.11
N LYS A 43 -21.29 -15.17 15.88
CA LYS A 43 -21.80 -16.53 15.68
C LYS A 43 -20.81 -17.60 16.12
N PHE A 44 -19.51 -17.32 16.04
CA PHE A 44 -18.49 -18.32 16.36
C PHE A 44 -18.34 -18.55 17.88
N ILE A 45 -18.66 -17.57 18.72
CA ILE A 45 -18.30 -17.56 20.16
C ILE A 45 -19.40 -18.16 21.09
N HIS A 46 -20.61 -18.48 20.61
CA HIS A 46 -21.64 -19.30 21.32
C HIS A 46 -21.73 -19.13 22.86
N ARG A 47 -21.79 -17.91 23.41
CA ARG A 47 -22.01 -17.68 24.86
C ARG A 47 -23.00 -16.55 25.13
N SER A 48 -23.87 -16.76 26.13
CA SER A 48 -24.80 -15.75 26.62
C SER A 48 -24.05 -14.60 27.30
N PRO A 49 -24.36 -13.33 26.97
CA PRO A 49 -23.64 -12.19 27.52
C PRO A 49 -23.87 -12.07 29.03
N PRO A 50 -22.84 -11.76 29.83
CA PRO A 50 -22.99 -11.47 31.25
C PRO A 50 -23.90 -10.25 31.44
N LEU A 51 -24.65 -10.21 32.55
CA LEU A 51 -25.57 -9.11 32.88
C LEU A 51 -24.84 -7.75 32.90
N GLN A 52 -25.47 -6.76 32.26
CA GLN A 52 -24.94 -5.38 32.17
C GLN A 52 -24.74 -4.79 33.57
N GLY A 53 -23.52 -4.34 33.87
CA GLY A 53 -23.16 -3.72 35.16
C GLY A 53 -22.42 -4.64 36.15
N SER A 54 -22.29 -5.94 35.87
CA SER A 54 -21.50 -6.84 36.74
C SER A 54 -19.97 -6.64 36.59
N PRO A 55 -19.15 -6.85 37.64
CA PRO A 55 -17.68 -6.80 37.53
C PRO A 55 -17.08 -7.83 36.54
N ALA A 56 -17.82 -8.90 36.24
CA ALA A 56 -17.47 -9.86 35.20
C ALA A 56 -17.69 -9.27 33.80
N TYR A 57 -18.80 -8.56 33.57
CA TYR A 57 -19.09 -7.87 32.31
C TYR A 57 -17.98 -6.87 31.93
N VAL A 58 -17.52 -6.05 32.88
CA VAL A 58 -16.44 -5.07 32.63
C VAL A 58 -15.12 -5.76 32.24
N ARG A 59 -14.79 -6.90 32.86
CA ARG A 59 -13.57 -7.67 32.51
C ARG A 59 -13.67 -8.27 31.11
N HIS A 60 -14.79 -8.89 30.78
CA HIS A 60 -15.01 -9.44 29.44
C HIS A 60 -15.01 -8.35 28.36
N TYR A 61 -15.65 -7.20 28.63
CA TYR A 61 -15.63 -6.05 27.74
C TYR A 61 -14.19 -5.59 27.44
N ARG A 62 -13.35 -5.46 28.47
CA ARG A 62 -11.94 -5.06 28.29
C ARG A 62 -11.16 -6.05 27.43
N TYR A 63 -11.29 -7.36 27.68
CA TYR A 63 -10.57 -8.36 26.87
C TYR A 63 -11.06 -8.41 25.43
N THR A 64 -12.38 -8.36 25.21
CA THR A 64 -12.95 -8.34 23.86
C THR A 64 -12.54 -7.07 23.12
N TYR A 65 -12.60 -5.91 23.78
CA TYR A 65 -12.15 -4.64 23.21
C TYR A 65 -10.67 -4.71 22.82
N THR A 66 -9.80 -5.15 23.73
CA THR A 66 -8.37 -5.31 23.45
C THR A 66 -8.12 -6.29 22.30
N ALA A 67 -8.82 -7.42 22.25
CA ALA A 67 -8.66 -8.40 21.18
C ALA A 67 -9.08 -7.84 19.80
N VAL A 68 -10.17 -7.06 19.75
CA VAL A 68 -10.63 -6.39 18.52
C VAL A 68 -9.62 -5.33 18.08
N VAL A 69 -9.14 -4.49 19.00
CA VAL A 69 -8.14 -3.46 18.69
C VAL A 69 -6.85 -4.11 18.20
N LEU A 70 -6.36 -5.15 18.87
CA LEU A 70 -5.16 -5.88 18.44
C LEU A 70 -5.36 -6.55 17.08
N GLY A 71 -6.52 -7.17 16.83
CA GLY A 71 -6.85 -7.75 15.54
C GLY A 71 -6.87 -6.70 14.42
N TYR A 72 -7.46 -5.53 14.68
CA TYR A 72 -7.47 -4.42 13.74
C TYR A 72 -6.07 -3.86 13.48
N LEU A 73 -5.26 -3.67 14.53
CA LEU A 73 -3.88 -3.21 14.39
C LEU A 73 -3.02 -4.21 13.62
N LEU A 74 -3.17 -5.50 13.90
CA LEU A 74 -2.46 -6.56 13.17
C LEU A 74 -2.87 -6.58 11.70
N TYR A 75 -4.17 -6.49 11.41
CA TYR A 75 -4.66 -6.40 10.05
C TYR A 75 -4.07 -5.18 9.31
N ASN A 76 -4.11 -3.99 9.94
CA ASN A 76 -3.52 -2.78 9.36
C ASN A 76 -2.01 -2.92 9.17
N PHE A 77 -1.30 -3.55 10.10
CA PHE A 77 0.13 -3.77 9.98
C PHE A 77 0.47 -4.70 8.81
N LEU A 78 -0.25 -5.81 8.64
CA LEU A 78 -0.08 -6.73 7.52
C LEU A 78 -0.50 -6.12 6.17
N ALA A 79 -1.55 -5.30 6.17
CA ALA A 79 -1.95 -4.55 4.99
C ALA A 79 -0.90 -3.49 4.61
N ALA A 80 -0.37 -2.75 5.60
CA ALA A 80 0.65 -1.74 5.40
C ALA A 80 1.99 -2.33 4.94
N SER A 81 2.38 -3.50 5.45
CA SER A 81 3.63 -4.14 5.05
C SER A 81 3.65 -4.58 3.58
N THR A 82 2.48 -4.82 2.98
CA THR A 82 2.33 -5.13 1.55
C THR A 82 2.07 -3.90 0.68
N ALA A 83 1.60 -2.80 1.27
CA ALA A 83 1.31 -1.55 0.59
C ALA A 83 2.53 -0.62 0.46
N LEU A 84 3.65 -0.92 1.14
CA LEU A 84 4.88 -0.16 0.97
C LEU A 84 5.34 -0.22 -0.51
N PRO A 85 5.59 0.93 -1.14
CA PRO A 85 6.07 0.94 -2.52
C PRO A 85 7.37 0.15 -2.62
N LYS A 86 7.49 -0.67 -3.67
CA LYS A 86 8.68 -1.47 -3.92
C LYS A 86 9.90 -0.56 -4.12
N ASN A 87 11.00 -0.87 -3.45
CA ASN A 87 12.27 -0.21 -3.66
C ASN A 87 12.80 -0.46 -5.09
N PHE A 88 13.67 0.40 -5.61
CA PHE A 88 14.26 0.24 -6.96
C PHE A 88 14.96 -1.11 -7.15
N TYR A 89 15.67 -1.59 -6.12
CA TYR A 89 16.29 -2.91 -6.12
C TYR A 89 15.26 -4.05 -6.21
N GLN A 90 14.14 -3.93 -5.48
CA GLN A 90 13.06 -4.92 -5.49
C GLN A 90 12.26 -4.91 -6.81
N LEU A 91 12.17 -3.76 -7.48
CA LEU A 91 11.55 -3.64 -8.81
C LEU A 91 12.35 -4.38 -9.88
N LEU A 92 13.68 -4.37 -9.78
CA LEU A 92 14.58 -5.06 -10.70
C LEU A 92 14.93 -6.48 -10.25
N ASP A 93 14.41 -6.92 -9.10
CA ASP A 93 14.69 -8.23 -8.49
C ASP A 93 16.20 -8.46 -8.26
N VAL A 94 16.90 -7.40 -7.85
CA VAL A 94 18.34 -7.41 -7.52
C VAL A 94 18.56 -7.10 -6.05
N ARG A 95 19.71 -7.52 -5.52
CA ARG A 95 20.06 -7.25 -4.12
C ARG A 95 20.63 -5.83 -3.97
N PRO A 96 20.43 -5.14 -2.83
CA PRO A 96 20.98 -3.80 -2.62
C PRO A 96 22.52 -3.76 -2.61
N ASP A 97 23.15 -4.87 -2.22
CA ASP A 97 24.60 -5.07 -2.19
C ASP A 97 25.20 -5.35 -3.56
N THR A 98 24.38 -5.48 -4.60
CA THR A 98 24.81 -5.63 -5.98
C THR A 98 25.51 -4.34 -6.45
N GLY A 99 26.82 -4.28 -6.23
CA GLY A 99 27.69 -3.19 -6.70
C GLY A 99 28.03 -3.27 -8.19
N ASP A 100 27.60 -4.33 -8.89
CA ASP A 100 27.95 -4.56 -10.29
C ASP A 100 26.85 -4.04 -11.24
N ASN A 101 27.21 -3.02 -12.04
CA ASN A 101 26.39 -2.49 -13.12
C ASN A 101 26.02 -3.55 -14.18
N ASN A 102 26.82 -4.62 -14.30
CA ASN A 102 26.56 -5.68 -15.25
C ASN A 102 25.36 -6.55 -14.84
N GLU A 103 25.24 -6.86 -13.54
CA GLU A 103 24.10 -7.60 -12.99
C GLU A 103 22.79 -6.82 -13.15
N LEU A 104 22.82 -5.51 -12.87
CA LEU A 104 21.70 -4.60 -13.07
C LEU A 104 21.21 -4.60 -14.54
N LYS A 105 22.15 -4.54 -15.49
CA LYS A 105 21.84 -4.62 -16.94
C LYS A 105 21.27 -5.97 -17.33
N MET A 106 21.78 -7.06 -16.76
CA MET A 106 21.29 -8.41 -17.04
C MET A 106 19.86 -8.59 -16.52
N ALA A 107 19.58 -8.14 -15.30
CA ALA A 107 18.27 -8.18 -14.68
C ALA A 107 17.25 -7.36 -15.50
N PHE A 108 17.58 -6.11 -15.86
CA PHE A 108 16.71 -5.28 -16.68
C PHE A 108 16.43 -5.90 -18.06
N ARG A 109 17.45 -6.49 -18.71
CA ARG A 109 17.25 -7.20 -20.00
C ARG A 109 16.33 -8.41 -19.85
N ALA A 110 16.44 -9.17 -18.75
CA ALA A 110 15.58 -10.31 -18.48
C ALA A 110 14.12 -9.87 -18.23
N PHE A 111 13.94 -8.81 -17.45
CA PHE A 111 12.66 -8.15 -17.22
C PHE A 111 12.03 -7.68 -18.53
N ALA A 112 12.76 -6.91 -19.33
CA ALA A 112 12.25 -6.33 -20.57
C ALA A 112 11.79 -7.39 -21.57
N ARG A 113 12.49 -8.52 -21.70
CA ARG A 113 12.06 -9.63 -22.58
C ARG A 113 10.69 -10.21 -22.21
N LYS A 114 10.33 -10.19 -20.92
CA LYS A 114 9.09 -10.76 -20.38
C LYS A 114 7.95 -9.75 -20.34
N TYR A 115 8.25 -8.48 -20.04
CA TYR A 115 7.25 -7.45 -19.78
C TYR A 115 7.26 -6.29 -20.80
N HIS A 116 7.91 -6.44 -21.96
CA HIS A 116 7.89 -5.42 -23.00
C HIS A 116 6.44 -5.06 -23.39
N PRO A 117 6.07 -3.76 -23.51
CA PRO A 117 4.71 -3.34 -23.83
C PRO A 117 4.18 -3.96 -25.13
N ASP A 118 5.05 -4.25 -26.11
CA ASP A 118 4.65 -4.97 -27.33
C ASP A 118 4.06 -6.38 -27.07
N ARG A 119 4.40 -7.01 -25.93
CA ARG A 119 3.94 -8.36 -25.56
C ARG A 119 2.78 -8.35 -24.57
N VAL A 120 2.83 -7.47 -23.56
CA VAL A 120 1.82 -7.39 -22.49
C VAL A 120 0.74 -6.32 -22.75
N GLY A 121 0.89 -5.53 -23.81
CA GLY A 121 -0.03 -4.46 -24.17
C GLY A 121 0.08 -3.23 -23.25
N PRO A 122 -0.79 -2.23 -23.46
CA PRO A 122 -0.74 -0.94 -22.75
C PRO A 122 -0.97 -1.06 -21.23
N GLN A 123 -1.57 -2.15 -20.76
CA GLN A 123 -1.74 -2.41 -19.32
C GLN A 123 -0.41 -2.62 -18.60
N GLY A 124 0.64 -3.08 -19.30
CA GLY A 124 1.98 -3.27 -18.76
C GLY A 124 2.89 -2.06 -18.86
N GLU A 125 2.47 -1.00 -19.57
CA GLU A 125 3.31 0.16 -19.86
C GLU A 125 3.70 0.92 -18.59
N ALA A 126 2.74 1.17 -17.69
CA ALA A 126 3.00 1.86 -16.42
C ALA A 126 4.03 1.10 -15.56
N TYR A 127 3.92 -0.23 -15.49
CA TYR A 127 4.88 -1.06 -14.76
C TYR A 127 6.26 -1.09 -15.43
N PHE A 128 6.29 -1.14 -16.77
CA PHE A 128 7.54 -1.08 -17.52
C PHE A 128 8.28 0.25 -17.32
N ILE A 129 7.55 1.37 -17.36
CA ILE A 129 8.10 2.71 -17.08
C ILE A 129 8.69 2.74 -15.66
N GLN A 130 7.96 2.25 -14.66
CA GLN A 130 8.44 2.22 -13.28
C GLN A 130 9.76 1.45 -13.12
N VAL A 131 9.88 0.27 -13.75
CA VAL A 131 11.11 -0.55 -13.68
C VAL A 131 12.26 0.06 -14.49
N ARG A 132 11.96 0.70 -15.63
CA ARG A 132 12.96 1.45 -16.41
C ARG A 132 13.53 2.62 -15.63
N ASP A 133 12.67 3.39 -14.97
CA ASP A 133 13.10 4.56 -14.20
C ASP A 133 13.95 4.12 -12.99
N ALA A 134 13.58 3.02 -12.33
CA ALA A 134 14.42 2.38 -11.30
C ALA A 134 15.79 1.94 -11.83
N PHE A 135 15.85 1.38 -13.04
CA PHE A 135 17.10 0.98 -13.69
C PHE A 135 18.00 2.18 -13.98
N GLU A 136 17.46 3.25 -14.56
CA GLU A 136 18.25 4.45 -14.86
C GLU A 136 18.76 5.13 -13.58
N ALA A 137 17.96 5.16 -12.52
CA ALA A 137 18.38 5.69 -11.21
C ALA A 137 19.52 4.88 -10.58
N LEU A 138 19.47 3.55 -10.66
CA LEU A 138 20.51 2.67 -10.08
C LEU A 138 21.77 2.53 -10.95
N LYS A 139 21.65 2.79 -12.26
CA LYS A 139 22.76 2.70 -13.22
C LYS A 139 23.73 3.87 -13.09
N ASP A 140 23.25 5.06 -12.74
CA ASP A 140 24.10 6.22 -12.47
C ASP A 140 24.58 6.18 -11.01
N PRO A 141 25.91 6.11 -10.75
CA PRO A 141 26.43 6.04 -9.39
C PRO A 141 26.09 7.26 -8.53
N VAL A 142 25.94 8.44 -9.14
CA VAL A 142 25.59 9.68 -8.43
C VAL A 142 24.11 9.64 -8.01
N VAL A 143 23.22 9.23 -8.91
CA VAL A 143 21.79 9.11 -8.63
C VAL A 143 21.52 7.98 -7.63
N ARG A 144 22.22 6.85 -7.78
CA ARG A 144 22.16 5.73 -6.84
C ARG A 144 22.60 6.15 -5.44
N PHE A 145 23.73 6.88 -5.33
CA PHE A 145 24.19 7.38 -4.04
C PHE A 145 23.17 8.34 -3.39
N ALA A 146 22.52 9.19 -4.18
CA ALA A 146 21.47 10.06 -3.67
C ALA A 146 20.21 9.30 -3.24
N TYR A 147 19.89 8.18 -3.90
CA TYR A 147 18.78 7.30 -3.55
C TYR A 147 19.05 6.48 -2.29
N ASP A 148 20.29 6.02 -2.10
CA ASP A 148 20.69 5.17 -0.98
C ASP A 148 20.88 5.96 0.35
N ARG A 149 20.82 7.30 0.32
CA ARG A 149 21.07 8.20 1.46
C ARG A 149 19.79 8.76 2.08
#